data_AF-X1FYU6-F1
#
_entry.id   AF-X1FYU6-F1
#
_cell.length_a   1.000
_cell.length_b   1.000
_cell.length_c   1.000
_cell.angle_alpha   90.00
_cell.angle_beta   90.00
_cell.angle_gamma   90.00
#
_symmetry.space_group_name_H-M   'P 1'
#
loop_
_entity.id
_entity.type
_entity.pdbx_description
1 polymer ?
#
loop_
_entity_poly.entity_id
_entity_poly.type
_entity_poly.pdbx_seq_one_letter_code
_entity_poly.pdbx_strand_id
1 'polypeptide(L)'
;ALDQFKNNNDVKDLKIKLISRYGYLDIHNSSDKINEALIDETRHWLSDYPDSLKVYEEALNKFASNIFQRNLLDDLRLSLEILLKNILENNKSLENQLKSLGQFIKDRNGSKQLTNMFVKLLDYYSKYQNDYVKHNNAVIENEIETIFASIKNYVCLEIA
;
A
#
# COMPACT_ATOMS: atom_id res chain seq x y z
N ALA A 1 -2.77 -10.27 22.70
CA ALA A 1 -3.44 -9.29 23.59
C ALA A 1 -4.35 -10.04 24.54
N LEU A 2 -4.42 -9.63 25.82
CA LEU A 2 -5.24 -10.31 26.83
C LEU A 2 -6.74 -10.19 26.48
N ASP A 3 -7.45 -11.32 26.42
CA ASP A 3 -8.85 -11.38 25.98
C ASP A 3 -9.81 -10.51 26.80
N GLN A 4 -9.47 -10.25 28.07
CA GLN A 4 -10.26 -9.40 28.97
C GLN A 4 -10.40 -7.94 28.52
N PHE A 5 -9.54 -7.46 27.61
CA PHE A 5 -9.55 -6.06 27.14
C PHE A 5 -10.09 -5.87 25.72
N LYS A 6 -10.55 -6.94 25.06
CA LYS A 6 -10.90 -6.93 23.62
C LYS A 6 -12.01 -5.91 23.26
N ASN A 7 -12.91 -5.64 24.20
CA ASN A 7 -14.07 -4.75 24.03
C ASN A 7 -14.01 -3.46 24.85
N ASN A 8 -12.89 -3.13 25.50
CA ASN A 8 -12.79 -1.94 26.33
C ASN A 8 -12.41 -0.70 25.47
N ASN A 9 -13.31 0.28 25.40
CA ASN A 9 -13.13 1.49 24.59
C ASN A 9 -11.99 2.39 25.11
N ASP A 10 -11.81 2.49 26.43
CA ASP A 10 -10.74 3.29 27.02
C ASP A 10 -9.36 2.69 26.72
N VAL A 11 -9.26 1.36 26.70
CA VAL A 11 -8.03 0.66 26.30
C VAL A 11 -7.74 0.88 24.81
N LYS A 12 -8.76 0.87 23.94
CA LYS A 12 -8.59 1.20 22.52
C LYS A 12 -8.12 2.65 22.32
N ASP A 13 -8.72 3.60 23.03
CA ASP A 13 -8.34 5.02 22.97
C ASP A 13 -6.91 5.25 23.47
N LEU A 14 -6.53 4.62 24.58
CA LEU A 14 -5.17 4.68 25.11
C LEU A 14 -4.15 4.09 24.13
N LYS A 15 -4.47 2.94 23.52
CA LYS A 15 -3.63 2.32 22.49
C LYS A 15 -3.43 3.26 21.29
N ILE A 16 -4.51 3.89 20.80
CA ILE A 16 -4.45 4.88 19.72
C ILE A 16 -3.54 6.05 20.10
N LYS A 17 -3.68 6.61 21.31
CA LYS A 17 -2.86 7.74 21.80
C LYS A 17 -1.38 7.37 21.91
N LEU A 18 -1.08 6.19 22.44
CA LEU A 18 0.31 5.69 22.56
C LEU A 18 0.95 5.53 21.19
N ILE A 19 0.25 4.90 20.25
CA ILE A 19 0.76 4.67 18.90
C ILE A 19 0.90 5.97 18.13
N SER A 20 -0.10 6.85 18.17
CA SER A 20 -0.03 8.13 17.47
C SER A 20 1.14 9.01 17.95
N ARG A 21 1.56 8.86 19.22
CA ARG A 21 2.61 9.69 19.82
C ARG A 21 3.99 9.01 19.85
N TYR A 22 4.03 7.69 19.92
CA TYR A 22 5.25 6.92 20.16
C TYR A 22 5.42 5.71 19.24
N GLY A 23 4.56 5.51 18.24
CA GLY A 23 4.58 4.33 17.36
C GLY A 23 5.89 4.15 16.60
N TYR A 24 6.65 5.24 16.39
CA TYR A 24 7.99 5.22 15.80
C TYR A 24 9.05 4.48 16.66
N LEU A 25 8.75 4.18 17.93
CA LEU A 25 9.64 3.45 18.85
C LEU A 25 9.41 1.93 18.82
N ASP A 26 8.33 1.46 18.18
CA ASP A 26 8.00 0.04 18.12
C ASP A 26 8.76 -0.64 16.97
N ILE A 27 10.04 -0.88 17.20
CA ILE A 27 10.98 -1.46 16.21
C ILE A 27 10.81 -2.99 16.10
N HIS A 28 10.05 -3.63 17.00
CA HIS A 28 10.08 -5.09 17.19
C HIS A 28 8.74 -5.84 17.06
N ASN A 29 7.58 -5.18 16.86
CA ASN A 29 6.29 -5.89 16.66
C ASN A 29 5.82 -5.96 15.20
N SER A 30 6.63 -5.47 14.25
CA SER A 30 6.28 -5.44 12.82
C SER A 30 6.28 -6.83 12.16
N SER A 31 6.94 -7.83 12.77
CA SER A 31 7.36 -9.09 12.12
C SER A 31 6.35 -10.23 12.19
N ASP A 32 5.37 -10.20 13.08
CA ASP A 32 4.57 -11.41 13.36
C ASP A 32 3.37 -11.60 12.41
N LYS A 33 3.14 -10.70 11.44
CA LYS A 33 1.94 -10.73 10.57
C LYS A 33 2.13 -10.49 9.08
N ILE A 34 3.27 -9.96 8.64
CA ILE A 34 3.61 -9.83 7.21
C ILE A 34 4.97 -10.46 7.02
N ASN A 35 5.17 -11.19 5.92
CA ASN A 35 6.47 -11.71 5.54
C ASN A 35 7.51 -10.57 5.45
N GLU A 36 8.37 -10.45 6.46
CA GLU A 36 9.39 -9.40 6.59
C GLU A 36 10.25 -9.27 5.33
N ALA A 37 10.55 -10.39 4.67
CA ALA A 37 11.29 -10.39 3.40
C ALA A 37 10.56 -9.66 2.27
N LEU A 38 9.23 -9.73 2.20
CA LEU A 38 8.45 -8.97 1.20
C LEU A 38 8.47 -7.47 1.48
N ILE A 39 8.45 -7.07 2.75
CA ILE A 39 8.53 -5.65 3.14
C ILE A 39 9.89 -5.09 2.77
N ASP A 40 10.96 -5.77 3.17
CA ASP A 40 12.33 -5.31 2.94
C ASP A 40 12.65 -5.24 1.44
N GLU A 41 12.16 -6.20 0.66
CA GLU A 41 12.27 -6.15 -0.78
C GLU A 41 11.49 -4.96 -1.36
N THR A 42 10.25 -4.73 -0.92
CA THR A 42 9.45 -3.59 -1.39
C THR A 42 10.11 -2.25 -1.04
N ARG A 43 10.66 -2.12 0.17
CA ARG A 43 11.44 -0.95 0.61
C ARG A 43 12.67 -0.73 -0.25
N HIS A 44 13.41 -1.80 -0.54
CA HIS A 44 14.59 -1.73 -1.39
C HIS A 44 14.23 -1.18 -2.78
N TRP A 45 13.19 -1.70 -3.40
CA TRP A 45 12.72 -1.23 -4.70
C TRP A 45 12.18 0.21 -4.66
N LEU A 46 11.51 0.61 -3.59
CA LEU A 46 11.02 1.98 -3.42
C LEU A 46 12.12 2.99 -3.03
N SER A 47 13.36 2.55 -2.79
CA SER A 47 14.44 3.45 -2.35
C SER A 47 14.79 4.54 -3.37
N ASP A 48 14.60 4.27 -4.67
CA ASP A 48 14.75 5.24 -5.76
C ASP A 48 13.56 6.23 -5.85
N TYR A 49 12.50 6.00 -5.06
CA TYR A 49 11.26 6.76 -5.04
C TYR A 49 10.93 7.27 -3.63
N PRO A 50 11.73 8.19 -3.07
CA PRO A 50 11.68 8.54 -1.66
C PRO A 50 10.31 9.06 -1.20
N ASP A 51 9.58 9.80 -2.04
CA ASP A 51 8.23 10.28 -1.70
C ASP A 51 7.21 9.14 -1.60
N SER A 52 7.32 8.14 -2.48
CA SER A 52 6.47 6.94 -2.42
C SER A 52 6.83 6.06 -1.23
N LEU A 53 8.13 5.86 -0.99
CA LEU A 53 8.65 5.10 0.15
C LEU A 53 8.19 5.70 1.49
N LYS A 54 8.25 7.02 1.63
CA LYS A 54 7.80 7.69 2.85
C LYS A 54 6.34 7.36 3.18
N VAL A 55 5.45 7.45 2.19
CA VAL A 55 4.03 7.13 2.39
C VAL A 55 3.82 5.62 2.65
N TYR A 56 4.63 4.76 2.02
CA TYR A 56 4.63 3.33 2.28
C TYR A 56 5.02 2.99 3.73
N GLU A 57 6.05 3.63 4.28
CA GLU A 57 6.45 3.48 5.69
C GLU A 57 5.35 3.97 6.65
N GLU A 58 4.65 5.05 6.30
CA GLU A 58 3.51 5.53 7.07
C GLU A 58 2.37 4.50 7.10
N ALA A 59 2.16 3.74 6.02
CA ALA A 59 1.22 2.61 5.99
C ALA A 59 1.70 1.44 6.87
N LEU A 60 2.99 1.08 6.80
CA LEU A 60 3.58 0.00 7.61
C LEU A 60 3.46 0.27 9.12
N ASN A 61 3.73 1.51 9.54
CA ASN A 61 3.60 1.92 10.94
C ASN A 61 2.16 1.77 11.45
N LYS A 62 1.16 2.09 10.61
CA LYS A 62 -0.26 1.88 10.91
C LYS A 62 -0.61 0.38 10.95
N PHE A 63 0.02 -0.41 10.09
CA PHE A 63 -0.18 -1.85 10.02
C PHE A 63 0.28 -2.55 11.30
N ALA A 64 1.53 -2.31 11.70
CA ALA A 64 2.14 -2.88 12.92
C ALA A 64 1.29 -2.56 14.17
N SER A 65 0.68 -1.39 14.16
CA SER A 65 -0.17 -0.89 15.23
C SER A 65 -1.56 -1.55 15.30
N ASN A 66 -2.00 -2.22 14.22
CA ASN A 66 -3.32 -2.82 14.02
C ASN A 66 -4.47 -1.85 14.35
N ILE A 67 -4.30 -0.58 13.93
CA ILE A 67 -5.30 0.49 14.05
C ILE A 67 -5.38 1.24 12.72
N PHE A 68 -6.48 1.97 12.50
CA PHE A 68 -6.64 2.83 11.31
C PHE A 68 -6.45 2.12 9.96
N GLN A 69 -6.98 0.90 9.82
CA GLN A 69 -6.83 0.09 8.60
C GLN A 69 -7.31 0.80 7.32
N ARG A 70 -8.33 1.65 7.40
CA ARG A 70 -8.75 2.49 6.27
C ARG A 70 -7.66 3.46 5.86
N ASN A 71 -7.13 4.23 6.82
CA ASN A 71 -6.08 5.22 6.55
C ASN A 71 -4.82 4.54 6.00
N LEU A 72 -4.50 3.36 6.52
CA LEU A 72 -3.43 2.52 5.97
C LEU A 72 -3.65 2.21 4.49
N LEU A 73 -4.86 1.81 4.08
CA LEU A 73 -5.16 1.52 2.69
C LEU A 73 -5.14 2.79 1.82
N ASP A 74 -5.59 3.92 2.37
CA ASP A 74 -5.47 5.24 1.73
C ASP A 74 -3.99 5.63 1.52
N ASP A 75 -3.12 5.35 2.49
CA ASP A 75 -1.67 5.57 2.35
C ASP A 75 -1.07 4.67 1.28
N LEU A 76 -1.41 3.37 1.25
CA LEU A 76 -0.96 2.46 0.19
C LEU A 76 -1.39 2.93 -1.20
N ARG A 77 -2.62 3.44 -1.30
CA ARG A 77 -3.13 4.03 -2.54
C ARG A 77 -2.30 5.24 -2.96
N LEU A 78 -2.00 6.13 -2.02
CA LEU A 78 -1.21 7.33 -2.28
C LEU A 78 0.24 6.98 -2.66
N SER A 79 0.85 6.01 -1.97
CA SER A 79 2.19 5.49 -2.30
C SER A 79 2.23 4.99 -3.74
N LEU A 80 1.28 4.14 -4.15
CA LEU A 80 1.22 3.64 -5.53
C LEU A 80 0.96 4.77 -6.55
N GLU A 81 0.12 5.76 -6.21
CA GLU A 81 -0.12 6.91 -7.08
C GLU A 81 1.17 7.72 -7.31
N ILE A 82 1.92 8.02 -6.24
CA ILE A 82 3.18 8.76 -6.31
C ILE A 82 4.22 7.97 -7.11
N LEU A 83 4.35 6.66 -6.84
CA LEU A 83 5.24 5.78 -7.60
C LEU A 83 4.97 5.86 -9.11
N LEU A 84 3.71 5.69 -9.50
CA LEU A 84 3.33 5.72 -10.91
C LEU A 84 3.47 7.11 -11.52
N LYS A 85 3.25 8.20 -10.78
CA LYS A 85 3.53 9.56 -11.26
C LYS A 85 5.00 9.74 -11.61
N ASN A 86 5.90 9.19 -10.78
CA ASN A 86 7.34 9.23 -11.01
C ASN A 86 7.75 8.36 -12.21
N ILE A 87 7.34 7.08 -12.24
CA ILE A 87 7.67 6.14 -13.34
C ILE A 87 7.13 6.64 -14.68
N LEU A 88 5.88 7.12 -14.70
CA LEU A 88 5.17 7.52 -15.91
C LEU A 88 5.32 9.01 -16.24
N GLU A 89 6.18 9.73 -15.50
CA GLU A 89 6.49 11.15 -15.63
C GLU A 89 5.24 12.03 -15.86
N ASN A 90 4.24 11.90 -14.98
CA ASN A 90 3.00 12.68 -15.07
C ASN A 90 2.41 12.99 -13.68
N ASN A 91 1.30 13.74 -13.66
CA ASN A 91 0.63 14.17 -12.42
C ASN A 91 -0.83 13.68 -12.30
N LYS A 92 -1.18 12.56 -12.94
CA LYS A 92 -2.55 12.04 -12.94
C LYS A 92 -2.86 11.29 -11.64
N SER A 93 -4.13 11.26 -11.27
CA SER A 93 -4.61 10.39 -10.18
C SER A 93 -4.52 8.92 -10.56
N LEU A 94 -4.52 8.02 -9.57
CA LEU A 94 -4.38 6.58 -9.77
C LEU A 94 -5.29 6.00 -10.87
N GLU A 95 -6.60 6.30 -10.85
CA GLU A 95 -7.58 5.82 -11.84
C GLU A 95 -7.27 6.29 -13.26
N ASN A 96 -6.67 7.48 -13.38
CA ASN A 96 -6.38 8.12 -14.65
C ASN A 96 -5.04 7.66 -15.25
N GLN A 97 -4.28 6.82 -14.54
CA GLN A 97 -3.00 6.31 -15.01
C GLN A 97 -3.10 5.03 -15.84
N LEU A 98 -4.26 4.36 -15.90
CA LEU A 98 -4.46 3.11 -16.66
C LEU A 98 -3.97 3.19 -18.11
N LYS A 99 -4.35 4.26 -18.82
CA LYS A 99 -3.94 4.46 -20.22
C LYS A 99 -2.45 4.75 -20.34
N SER A 100 -1.90 5.58 -19.43
CA SER A 100 -0.47 5.92 -19.40
C SER A 100 0.38 4.69 -19.13
N LEU A 101 0.01 3.87 -18.15
CA LEU A 101 0.65 2.60 -17.83
C LEU A 101 0.64 1.64 -19.02
N GLY A 102 -0.51 1.49 -19.67
CA GLY A 102 -0.64 0.63 -20.84
C GLY A 102 0.23 1.09 -22.02
N GLN A 103 0.39 2.40 -22.21
CA GLN A 103 1.27 2.94 -23.25
C GLN A 103 2.74 2.76 -22.89
N PHE A 104 3.12 3.06 -21.64
CA PHE A 104 4.47 2.93 -21.11
C PHE A 104 5.06 1.53 -21.30
N ILE A 105 4.27 0.48 -21.05
CA ILE A 105 4.71 -0.91 -21.22
C ILE A 105 4.88 -1.25 -22.70
N LYS A 106 3.96 -0.79 -23.57
CA LYS A 106 4.05 -1.02 -25.02
C LYS A 106 5.27 -0.37 -25.65
N ASP A 107 5.59 0.85 -25.22
CA ASP A 107 6.73 1.61 -25.73
C ASP A 107 8.07 0.96 -25.36
N ARG A 108 8.09 0.10 -24.32
CA ARG A 108 9.22 -0.76 -23.94
C ARG A 108 9.16 -2.17 -24.51
N ASN A 109 8.46 -2.36 -25.64
CA ASN A 109 8.29 -3.67 -26.29
C ASN A 109 7.57 -4.73 -25.43
N GLY A 110 6.85 -4.31 -24.39
CA GLY A 110 6.04 -5.22 -23.59
C GLY A 110 4.95 -5.88 -24.43
N SER A 111 4.73 -7.19 -24.23
CA SER A 111 3.70 -7.92 -24.96
C SER A 111 2.30 -7.37 -24.68
N LYS A 112 1.37 -7.61 -25.61
CA LYS A 112 -0.05 -7.22 -25.43
C LYS A 112 -0.64 -7.85 -24.15
N GLN A 113 -0.29 -9.09 -23.86
CA GLN A 113 -0.74 -9.84 -22.69
C GLN A 113 -0.21 -9.21 -21.40
N LEU A 114 1.09 -8.91 -21.35
CA LEU A 114 1.72 -8.26 -20.20
C LEU A 114 1.10 -6.89 -19.94
N THR A 115 0.97 -6.09 -20.99
CA THR A 115 0.33 -4.77 -20.92
C THR A 115 -1.08 -4.88 -20.34
N ASN A 116 -1.89 -5.79 -20.88
CA ASN A 116 -3.26 -5.98 -20.41
C ASN A 116 -3.30 -6.45 -18.95
N MET A 117 -2.37 -7.30 -18.52
CA MET A 117 -2.30 -7.79 -17.15
C MET A 117 -2.07 -6.65 -16.15
N PHE A 118 -1.09 -5.79 -16.41
CA PHE A 118 -0.78 -4.65 -15.54
C PHE A 118 -1.87 -3.59 -15.51
N VAL A 119 -2.47 -3.28 -16.67
CA VAL A 119 -3.63 -2.38 -16.73
C VAL A 119 -4.79 -2.96 -15.92
N LYS A 120 -5.03 -4.27 -16.02
CA LYS A 120 -6.11 -4.95 -15.29
C LYS A 120 -5.84 -5.00 -13.78
N LEU A 121 -4.59 -5.23 -13.38
CA LEU A 121 -4.17 -5.20 -11.98
C LEU A 121 -4.42 -3.82 -11.37
N LEU A 122 -4.02 -2.74 -12.07
CA LEU A 122 -4.23 -1.37 -11.60
C LEU A 122 -5.71 -0.99 -11.56
N ASP A 123 -6.51 -1.47 -12.52
CA ASP A 123 -7.97 -1.27 -12.56
C ASP A 123 -8.64 -1.92 -11.33
N TYR A 124 -8.32 -3.17 -11.03
CA TYR A 124 -8.88 -3.86 -9.86
C TYR A 124 -8.37 -3.28 -8.54
N TYR A 125 -7.09 -2.89 -8.45
CA TYR A 125 -6.57 -2.18 -7.28
C TYR A 125 -7.36 -0.88 -7.04
N SER A 126 -7.59 -0.10 -8.09
CA SER A 126 -8.32 1.17 -8.00
C SER A 126 -9.78 0.97 -7.58
N LYS A 127 -10.44 -0.08 -8.13
CA LYS A 127 -11.81 -0.47 -7.74
C LYS A 127 -11.88 -0.93 -6.30
N TYR A 128 -10.96 -1.77 -5.87
CA TYR A 128 -10.86 -2.21 -4.48
C TYR A 128 -10.80 -1.02 -3.51
N GLN A 129 -9.91 -0.08 -3.79
CA GLN A 129 -9.76 1.15 -3.02
C GLN A 129 -11.05 2.00 -3.00
N ASN A 130 -11.75 2.11 -4.14
CA ASN A 130 -13.00 2.87 -4.19
C ASN A 130 -14.14 2.17 -3.43
N ASP A 131 -14.33 0.87 -3.64
CA ASP A 131 -15.49 0.13 -3.14
C ASP A 131 -15.38 -0.19 -1.64
N TYR A 132 -14.19 -0.59 -1.17
CA TYR A 132 -14.01 -1.10 0.19
C TYR A 132 -13.43 -0.07 1.15
N VAL A 133 -12.68 0.92 0.65
CA VAL A 133 -11.99 1.91 1.49
C VAL A 133 -12.76 3.24 1.50
N LYS A 134 -13.13 3.80 0.35
CA LYS A 134 -13.80 5.11 0.29
C LYS A 134 -15.25 5.10 0.79
N HIS A 135 -16.06 4.13 0.36
CA HIS A 135 -17.51 4.20 0.51
C HIS A 135 -18.11 3.36 1.64
N ASN A 136 -17.53 2.18 1.96
CA ASN A 136 -18.22 1.21 2.82
C ASN A 136 -17.59 0.93 4.19
N ASN A 137 -16.40 1.45 4.51
CA ASN A 137 -15.67 1.07 5.73
C ASN A 137 -15.58 -0.47 5.91
N ALA A 138 -15.61 -1.21 4.80
CA ALA A 138 -15.73 -2.66 4.76
C ALA A 138 -14.36 -3.28 4.49
N VAL A 139 -13.33 -2.77 5.19
CA VAL A 139 -11.96 -3.24 5.04
C VAL A 139 -11.89 -4.71 5.45
N ILE A 140 -11.38 -5.55 4.55
CA ILE A 140 -11.18 -6.98 4.79
C ILE A 140 -9.75 -7.17 5.28
N GLU A 141 -9.57 -7.37 6.60
CA GLU A 141 -8.24 -7.41 7.23
C GLU A 141 -7.28 -8.41 6.58
N ASN A 142 -7.79 -9.59 6.19
CA ASN A 142 -7.01 -10.66 5.60
C ASN A 142 -6.49 -10.34 4.19
N GLU A 143 -6.97 -9.28 3.54
CA GLU A 143 -6.51 -8.86 2.22
C GLU A 143 -5.40 -7.81 2.30
N ILE A 144 -5.20 -7.17 3.47
CA ILE A 144 -4.28 -6.04 3.63
C ILE A 144 -2.85 -6.43 3.24
N GLU A 145 -2.38 -7.62 3.63
CA GLU A 145 -1.04 -8.11 3.27
C GLU A 145 -0.88 -8.24 1.74
N THR A 146 -1.90 -8.76 1.05
CA THR A 146 -1.92 -8.84 -0.42
C THR A 146 -1.86 -7.46 -1.06
N ILE A 147 -2.58 -6.47 -0.49
CA ILE A 147 -2.55 -5.09 -0.97
C ILE A 147 -1.16 -4.46 -0.76
N PHE A 148 -0.50 -4.70 0.37
CA PHE A 148 0.89 -4.29 0.60
C PHE A 148 1.83 -4.86 -0.47
N ALA A 149 1.78 -6.17 -0.68
CA ALA A 149 2.63 -6.86 -1.64
C ALA A 149 2.40 -6.40 -3.09
N SER A 150 1.18 -5.92 -3.41
CA SER A 150 0.84 -5.51 -4.77
C SER A 150 1.65 -4.31 -5.30
N ILE A 151 2.14 -3.42 -4.42
CA ILE A 151 2.91 -2.23 -4.81
C ILE A 151 4.22 -2.63 -5.50
N LYS A 152 4.89 -3.68 -4.99
CA LYS A 152 6.12 -4.24 -5.55
C LYS A 152 6.00 -4.54 -7.06
N ASN A 153 4.84 -5.05 -7.50
CA ASN A 153 4.63 -5.43 -8.90
C ASN A 153 4.90 -4.27 -9.86
N TYR A 154 4.64 -3.03 -9.45
CA TYR A 154 4.78 -1.84 -10.29
C TYR A 154 6.20 -1.29 -10.31
N VAL A 155 7.03 -1.56 -9.30
CA VAL A 155 8.44 -1.15 -9.32
C VAL A 155 9.23 -2.01 -10.31
N CYS A 156 8.87 -3.28 -10.47
CA CYS A 156 9.50 -4.17 -11.46
C CYS A 156 9.31 -3.72 -12.92
N LEU A 157 8.45 -2.74 -13.21
CA LEU A 157 8.21 -2.23 -14.56
C LEU A 157 9.39 -1.43 -15.14
N GLU A 158 10.36 -1.03 -14.31
CA GLU A 158 11.60 -0.41 -14.79
C GLU A 158 12.66 -1.41 -15.26
N ILE A 159 12.51 -2.68 -14.89
CA ILE A 159 13.48 -3.74 -15.20
C ILE A 159 13.13 -4.42 -16.54
N ALA A 160 11.99 -4.08 -17.15
CA ALA A 160 11.50 -4.61 -18.43
C ALA A 160 11.60 -3.58 -19.56
#